data_AF-A0A1J3K6R6-F1
#
_entry.id   AF-A0A1J3K6R6-F1
#
_cell.length_a   1.000
_cell.length_b   1.000
_cell.length_c   1.000
_cell.angle_alpha   90.00
_cell.angle_beta   90.00
_cell.angle_gamma   90.00
#
_symmetry.space_group_name_H-M   'P 1'
#
loop_
_entity.id
_entity.type
_entity.pdbx_description
1 polymer ?
#
loop_
_entity_poly.entity_id
_entity_poly.type
_entity_poly.pdbx_seq_one_letter_code
_entity_poly.pdbx_strand_id
1 'polypeptide(L)'
;ESLVRGQKHNPKATYFISFTPFIYLYILKQKLERERESFQFYKPKKPPKNKRKQNQTENNISKFFVCFLSVFRCLDIGIKPTSHSYSLFFFYLFVLVCENKSRKHKETNRPIHIITKQSLVMVFSSSFSSSTITSKFIGFLLLISLTQDLSLASALHHKNNTSFRPNREIQKHRRVEAYLNSINKPSIKTIHSPDGDVIECVLSHLQPAFDHPQLRGQKPLDSPERPSRGNGTTDMESFDQLWSQSGESCPVGSIPMRRTTKTDVLRANSVRRFGRRLRKPIRRDSSGGGHEHAVVFVNGEQYYGAKASINVWAPRVTDAYEFSLSQIWLISGSFGHDLNTIEAGWQVSPELYGDNYPRFFTYWTTDAYQATGCYNLLCSGFVQTNNKIAIGAAISPRSSYNGRQFDIGLMIWKDPKHGHWWLELGNGLLVGYWPVFLFSHLRGHASMVQFGGEVVNSRSSGAHTGTQMGSGHFADEGFEKAAYFRNLQVVDWDNNLLPLNNLHVLADHPACYDIRQGKNNVWGTYFYYGGPGRNPRCP
;
A
#
# COMPACT_ATOMS: atom_id res chain seq x y z
N GLU A 1 -3.30 63.73 20.21
CA GLU A 1 -3.35 63.56 21.69
C GLU A 1 -2.77 62.17 22.00
N SER A 2 -1.71 61.94 22.76
CA SER A 2 -0.77 62.73 23.58
C SER A 2 0.57 61.96 23.63
N LEU A 3 1.69 62.70 23.60
CA LEU A 3 3.08 62.25 23.85
C LEU A 3 3.27 61.87 25.35
N VAL A 4 4.31 61.14 25.81
CA VAL A 4 5.67 61.66 26.13
C VAL A 4 6.59 60.55 26.72
N ARG A 5 7.88 60.54 26.25
CA ARG A 5 9.23 60.27 26.87
C ARG A 5 9.38 59.40 28.15
N GLY A 6 10.50 58.70 28.42
CA GLY A 6 11.86 58.67 27.84
C GLY A 6 12.87 57.80 28.64
N GLN A 7 14.08 57.69 28.06
CA GLN A 7 15.43 57.27 28.54
C GLN A 7 15.71 57.21 30.08
N LYS A 8 16.66 56.48 30.69
CA LYS A 8 17.93 55.77 30.35
C LYS A 8 18.43 55.07 31.65
N HIS A 9 19.04 53.87 31.60
CA HIS A 9 20.39 53.55 32.12
C HIS A 9 20.75 52.04 32.04
N ASN A 10 22.00 51.79 31.66
CA ASN A 10 22.68 50.52 31.36
C ASN A 10 23.56 50.11 32.59
N PRO A 11 23.94 48.82 32.80
CA PRO A 11 25.22 48.38 32.23
C PRO A 11 25.37 46.86 31.90
N LYS A 12 26.14 46.61 30.82
CA LYS A 12 27.15 45.55 30.61
C LYS A 12 26.79 44.08 30.92
N ALA A 13 26.61 43.29 29.86
CA ALA A 13 27.15 41.92 29.77
C ALA A 13 27.30 41.48 28.28
N THR A 14 28.54 41.56 27.81
CA THR A 14 29.27 40.67 26.89
C THR A 14 28.48 39.53 26.22
N TYR A 15 28.37 39.53 24.88
CA TYR A 15 28.48 38.31 24.07
C TYR A 15 29.11 38.63 22.71
N PHE A 16 30.36 38.21 22.56
CA PHE A 16 31.06 38.18 21.29
C PHE A 16 30.47 37.07 20.40
N ILE A 17 30.32 37.44 19.15
CA ILE A 17 29.83 36.67 18.01
C ILE A 17 30.71 35.42 17.76
N SER A 18 30.10 34.23 17.67
CA SER A 18 30.73 33.03 17.08
C SER A 18 30.04 32.64 15.78
N PHE A 19 30.51 33.21 14.67
CA PHE A 19 30.08 32.90 13.29
C PHE A 19 30.99 31.86 12.61
N THR A 20 31.50 30.88 13.36
CA THR A 20 32.54 29.96 12.88
C THR A 20 32.08 28.61 12.28
N PRO A 21 30.89 28.03 12.57
CA PRO A 21 30.49 26.76 11.94
C PRO A 21 29.92 26.93 10.52
N PHE A 22 29.29 28.07 10.23
CA PHE A 22 28.61 28.29 8.94
C PHE A 22 29.57 28.61 7.79
N ILE A 23 30.69 29.27 8.06
CA ILE A 23 31.72 29.56 7.05
C ILE A 23 32.45 28.28 6.64
N TYR A 24 32.68 27.36 7.59
CA TYR A 24 33.36 26.09 7.33
C TYR A 24 32.54 25.15 6.44
N LEU A 25 31.23 25.04 6.69
CA LEU A 25 30.31 24.26 5.85
C LEU A 25 30.13 24.86 4.45
N TYR A 26 30.16 26.19 4.33
CA TYR A 26 30.07 26.88 3.04
C TYR A 26 31.33 26.66 2.18
N ILE A 27 32.51 26.69 2.79
CA ILE A 27 33.79 26.43 2.10
C ILE A 27 33.91 24.95 1.68
N LEU A 28 33.44 24.01 2.50
CA LEU A 28 33.43 22.58 2.15
C LEU A 28 32.49 22.28 0.96
N LYS A 29 31.32 22.93 0.92
CA LYS A 29 30.38 22.80 -0.19
C LYS A 29 30.97 23.36 -1.51
N GLN A 30 31.59 24.53 -1.44
CA GLN A 30 32.26 25.17 -2.59
C GLN A 30 33.48 24.39 -3.11
N LYS A 31 34.13 23.59 -2.26
CA LYS A 31 35.26 22.73 -2.64
C LYS A 31 34.80 21.41 -3.28
N LEU A 32 33.70 20.84 -2.79
CA LEU A 32 33.07 19.64 -3.37
C LEU A 32 32.39 19.90 -4.72
N GLU A 33 31.81 21.08 -4.91
CA GLU A 33 31.21 21.47 -6.20
C GLU A 33 32.28 21.69 -7.29
N ARG A 34 33.46 22.22 -6.92
CA ARG A 34 34.61 22.38 -7.85
C ARG A 34 35.26 21.07 -8.29
N GLU A 35 35.32 20.05 -7.44
CA GLU A 35 35.87 18.74 -7.83
C GLU A 35 34.90 17.90 -8.68
N ARG A 36 33.60 18.21 -8.64
CA ARG A 36 32.56 17.57 -9.46
C ARG A 36 32.61 17.99 -10.92
N GLU A 37 33.02 19.23 -11.20
CA GLU A 37 33.13 19.77 -12.56
C GLU A 37 34.38 19.25 -13.31
N SER A 38 35.41 18.80 -12.59
CA SER A 38 36.61 18.18 -13.18
C SER A 38 36.41 16.72 -13.66
N PHE A 39 35.28 16.08 -13.39
CA PHE A 39 34.98 14.70 -13.80
C PHE A 39 34.09 14.58 -15.05
N GLN A 40 33.76 15.71 -15.69
CA GLN A 40 32.86 15.78 -16.84
C GLN A 40 33.59 15.98 -18.19
N PHE A 41 34.68 15.25 -18.44
CA PHE A 41 35.28 15.17 -19.78
C PHE A 41 35.85 13.77 -20.07
N TYR A 42 34.98 12.79 -20.36
CA TYR A 42 35.34 11.62 -21.17
C TYR A 42 34.07 11.03 -21.80
N LYS A 43 33.84 11.30 -23.09
CA LYS A 43 32.84 10.63 -23.93
C LYS A 43 33.56 9.55 -24.74
N PRO A 44 33.20 8.25 -24.68
CA PRO A 44 33.73 7.30 -25.64
C PRO A 44 32.93 7.36 -26.95
N LYS A 45 33.66 7.49 -28.07
CA LYS A 45 33.16 7.30 -29.44
C LYS A 45 32.84 5.81 -29.67
N LYS A 46 31.79 5.54 -30.46
CA LYS A 46 31.38 4.19 -30.93
C LYS A 46 32.53 3.44 -31.65
N PRO A 47 32.65 2.10 -31.51
CA PRO A 47 33.44 1.29 -32.42
C PRO A 47 32.57 0.56 -33.48
N PRO A 48 33.14 0.14 -34.63
CA PRO A 48 32.44 -0.56 -35.70
C PRO A 48 32.43 -2.09 -35.54
N LYS A 49 31.75 -2.76 -36.49
CA LYS A 49 31.36 -4.17 -36.55
C LYS A 49 32.52 -5.19 -36.77
N ASN A 50 32.27 -6.39 -36.23
CA ASN A 50 32.65 -7.76 -36.68
C ASN A 50 33.94 -8.49 -36.18
N LYS A 51 33.67 -9.57 -35.42
CA LYS A 51 34.21 -10.98 -35.43
C LYS A 51 35.73 -11.26 -35.58
N ARG A 52 36.37 -11.82 -34.54
CA ARG A 52 36.66 -13.27 -34.28
C ARG A 52 37.72 -13.46 -33.16
N LYS A 53 37.41 -14.39 -32.25
CA LYS A 53 38.23 -15.20 -31.30
C LYS A 53 39.69 -14.83 -31.02
N GLN A 54 40.03 -14.62 -29.74
CA GLN A 54 41.07 -15.40 -29.03
C GLN A 54 40.93 -15.30 -27.50
N ASN A 55 41.13 -16.43 -26.82
CA ASN A 55 41.08 -16.62 -25.37
C ASN A 55 42.30 -16.00 -24.66
N GLN A 56 42.20 -15.91 -23.32
CA GLN A 56 43.21 -15.56 -22.31
C GLN A 56 43.53 -14.07 -22.18
N THR A 57 42.99 -13.42 -21.12
CA THR A 57 43.73 -12.83 -19.99
C THR A 57 42.82 -11.80 -19.28
N GLU A 58 41.97 -12.23 -18.33
CA GLU A 58 41.33 -11.33 -17.37
C GLU A 58 41.52 -11.87 -15.95
N ASN A 59 42.73 -11.65 -15.45
CA ASN A 59 43.08 -11.73 -14.04
C ASN A 59 44.11 -10.62 -13.84
N ASN A 60 43.68 -9.42 -13.43
CA ASN A 60 44.45 -8.36 -12.76
C ASN A 60 43.73 -6.99 -12.84
N ILE A 61 42.68 -6.81 -12.05
CA ILE A 61 42.35 -5.50 -11.47
C ILE A 61 42.16 -5.71 -9.96
N SER A 62 43.25 -6.16 -9.34
CA SER A 62 43.48 -6.06 -7.89
C SER A 62 44.82 -5.37 -7.75
N LYS A 63 44.79 -4.04 -7.69
CA LYS A 63 45.87 -3.10 -7.32
C LYS A 63 45.42 -1.68 -7.66
N PHE A 64 44.43 -1.14 -6.95
CA PHE A 64 44.21 0.31 -6.86
C PHE A 64 43.19 0.62 -5.77
N PHE A 65 43.46 0.21 -4.52
CA PHE A 65 42.74 0.72 -3.33
C PHE A 65 43.59 0.47 -2.07
N VAL A 66 44.82 0.99 -2.07
CA VAL A 66 45.64 1.18 -0.86
C VAL A 66 46.36 2.50 -1.04
N CYS A 67 45.75 3.60 -0.58
CA CYS A 67 46.42 4.84 -0.16
C CYS A 67 45.36 5.90 0.17
N PHE A 68 44.83 5.90 1.39
CA PHE A 68 44.30 7.12 2.03
C PHE A 68 44.20 6.90 3.54
N LEU A 69 45.35 6.64 4.16
CA LEU A 69 45.54 6.62 5.61
C LEU A 69 46.97 7.08 5.89
N SER A 70 47.29 8.36 5.64
CA SER A 70 48.55 9.01 6.05
C SER A 70 48.49 10.53 5.87
N VAL A 71 47.51 11.22 6.46
CA VAL A 71 47.63 12.67 6.73
C VAL A 71 46.88 12.97 8.02
N PHE A 72 47.49 12.68 9.18
CA PHE A 72 47.21 13.36 10.45
C PHE A 72 48.32 13.00 11.45
N ARG A 73 49.53 13.47 11.17
CA ARG A 73 50.59 13.69 12.17
C ARG A 73 51.49 14.80 11.66
N CYS A 74 51.16 16.03 12.08
CA CYS A 74 52.06 17.15 12.34
C CYS A 74 51.19 18.38 12.55
N LEU A 75 50.88 18.68 13.81
CA LEU A 75 50.74 20.05 14.33
C LEU A 75 50.71 19.90 15.86
N ASP A 76 51.90 20.04 16.44
CA ASP A 76 52.06 20.38 17.86
C ASP A 76 51.39 21.73 18.10
N ILE A 77 50.28 21.74 18.84
CA ILE A 77 49.86 22.91 19.60
C ILE A 77 49.65 22.42 21.03
N GLY A 78 50.61 22.77 21.87
CA GLY A 78 50.60 22.45 23.30
C GLY A 78 49.41 23.11 24.00
N ILE A 79 48.60 22.28 24.66
CA ILE A 79 47.69 22.71 25.72
C ILE A 79 47.85 21.72 26.87
N LYS A 80 48.34 22.21 28.01
CA LYS A 80 48.43 21.45 29.27
C LYS A 80 47.02 21.08 29.77
N PRO A 81 46.81 19.89 30.37
CA PRO A 81 45.51 19.44 30.80
C PRO A 81 45.16 20.01 32.18
N THR A 82 43.96 20.58 32.33
CA THR A 82 43.29 20.71 33.62
C THR A 82 41.92 20.05 33.55
N SER A 83 41.67 19.22 34.56
CA SER A 83 40.41 18.59 34.98
C SER A 83 39.77 17.52 34.09
N HIS A 84 39.70 16.33 34.69
CA HIS A 84 38.85 15.18 34.40
C HIS A 84 37.50 15.51 33.77
N SER A 85 37.20 14.88 32.62
CA SER A 85 35.92 14.19 32.31
C SER A 85 35.80 13.83 30.82
N TYR A 86 36.73 13.04 30.26
CA TYR A 86 36.53 12.40 28.95
C TYR A 86 37.26 11.06 28.90
N SER A 87 36.78 10.05 29.64
CA SER A 87 37.38 8.70 29.66
C SER A 87 36.37 7.55 29.54
N LEU A 88 35.16 7.79 29.03
CA LEU A 88 34.14 6.73 28.88
C LEU A 88 33.58 6.57 27.47
N PHE A 89 34.02 7.36 26.50
CA PHE A 89 33.55 7.26 25.11
C PHE A 89 34.49 6.50 24.16
N PHE A 90 35.74 6.24 24.56
CA PHE A 90 36.73 5.55 23.72
C PHE A 90 36.88 4.04 23.98
N PHE A 91 36.28 3.49 25.05
CA PHE A 91 36.38 2.06 25.36
C PHE A 91 35.33 1.18 24.65
N TYR A 92 34.20 1.75 24.22
CA TYR A 92 33.14 0.97 23.56
C TYR A 92 33.33 0.78 22.04
N LEU A 93 34.21 1.57 21.41
CA LEU A 93 34.45 1.47 19.96
C LEU A 93 35.57 0.48 19.59
N PHE A 94 36.36 0.01 20.56
CA PHE A 94 37.47 -0.92 20.31
C PHE A 94 37.05 -2.41 20.36
N VAL A 95 35.93 -2.75 21.00
CA VAL A 95 35.48 -4.14 21.16
C VAL A 95 34.72 -4.64 19.93
N LEU A 96 34.01 -3.78 19.19
CA LEU A 96 33.24 -4.19 18.01
C LEU A 96 34.05 -4.31 16.71
N VAL A 97 35.30 -3.83 16.68
CA VAL A 97 36.17 -3.91 15.49
C VAL A 97 37.08 -5.15 15.49
N CYS A 98 37.27 -5.82 16.65
CA CYS A 98 38.08 -7.04 16.73
C CYS A 98 37.31 -8.35 16.49
N GLU A 99 35.97 -8.35 16.53
CA GLU A 99 35.18 -9.59 16.37
C GLU A 99 34.87 -9.95 14.91
N ASN A 100 35.12 -9.05 13.95
CA ASN A 100 34.78 -9.27 12.54
C ASN A 100 35.99 -9.56 11.62
N LYS A 101 37.16 -9.87 12.21
CA LYS A 101 38.40 -10.16 11.45
C LYS A 101 39.05 -11.53 11.75
N SER A 102 38.33 -12.44 12.39
CA SER A 102 38.80 -13.82 12.61
C SER A 102 37.77 -14.86 12.14
N ARG A 103 37.51 -14.91 10.83
CA ARG A 103 36.89 -16.07 10.16
C ARG A 103 37.15 -15.99 8.65
N LYS A 104 38.33 -16.44 8.22
CA LYS A 104 38.60 -17.10 6.91
C LYS A 104 40.08 -17.52 6.80
N HIS A 105 40.29 -18.77 6.35
CA HIS A 105 41.56 -19.52 6.17
C HIS A 105 42.20 -20.06 7.47
N LYS A 106 42.48 -21.37 7.66
CA LYS A 106 43.15 -22.33 6.76
C LYS A 106 42.75 -23.81 7.00
N GLU A 107 43.08 -24.62 6.00
CA GLU A 107 42.78 -26.03 5.71
C GLU A 107 43.65 -27.11 6.42
N THR A 108 43.08 -28.33 6.45
CA THR A 108 43.64 -29.69 6.22
C THR A 108 44.53 -30.47 7.21
N ASN A 109 44.11 -31.74 7.38
CA ASN A 109 44.83 -33.03 7.56
C ASN A 109 45.21 -33.60 8.96
N ARG A 110 44.44 -34.65 9.33
CA ARG A 110 44.61 -35.93 10.11
C ARG A 110 46.00 -36.38 10.61
N PRO A 111 46.10 -37.48 11.42
CA PRO A 111 45.24 -38.02 12.52
C PRO A 111 46.08 -38.40 13.77
N ILE A 112 45.47 -38.88 14.89
CA ILE A 112 45.96 -39.96 15.80
C ILE A 112 44.92 -40.22 16.94
N HIS A 113 44.22 -41.35 16.78
CA HIS A 113 43.89 -42.46 17.70
C HIS A 113 43.68 -42.33 19.25
N ILE A 114 42.53 -42.92 19.69
CA ILE A 114 42.26 -43.78 20.89
C ILE A 114 42.02 -42.97 22.20
N ILE A 115 40.87 -43.05 22.91
CA ILE A 115 40.36 -44.18 23.72
C ILE A 115 38.82 -44.13 23.91
N THR A 116 38.28 -45.34 24.01
CA THR A 116 36.93 -45.87 24.24
C THR A 116 36.20 -45.53 25.55
N LYS A 117 34.86 -45.68 25.48
CA LYS A 117 33.92 -46.38 26.40
C LYS A 117 33.14 -45.63 27.52
N GLN A 118 31.81 -45.87 27.45
CA GLN A 118 30.82 -46.16 28.51
C GLN A 118 30.46 -45.01 29.49
N SER A 119 29.23 -44.49 29.52
CA SER A 119 27.99 -45.11 30.03
C SER A 119 28.17 -45.86 31.35
N LEU A 120 27.91 -45.17 32.48
CA LEU A 120 27.54 -45.83 33.72
C LEU A 120 26.45 -45.02 34.46
N VAL A 121 25.31 -45.66 34.62
CA VAL A 121 24.27 -45.37 35.60
C VAL A 121 24.88 -45.59 36.99
N MET A 122 24.65 -44.67 37.93
CA MET A 122 24.72 -44.98 39.36
C MET A 122 23.44 -44.54 40.07
N VAL A 123 22.77 -45.55 40.61
CA VAL A 123 21.76 -45.47 41.65
C VAL A 123 22.44 -45.06 42.95
N PHE A 124 21.87 -44.10 43.68
CA PHE A 124 22.03 -44.03 45.12
C PHE A 124 20.67 -43.94 45.79
N SER A 125 20.44 -44.93 46.64
CA SER A 125 19.33 -45.10 47.55
C SER A 125 19.53 -44.28 48.83
N SER A 126 18.40 -44.03 49.50
CA SER A 126 18.18 -43.73 50.91
C SER A 126 18.24 -42.26 51.38
N SER A 127 17.04 -41.80 51.76
CA SER A 127 16.71 -41.20 53.05
C SER A 127 17.38 -39.88 53.42
N PHE A 128 16.71 -38.77 53.12
CA PHE A 128 16.91 -37.54 53.90
C PHE A 128 15.57 -37.00 54.41
N SER A 129 15.56 -36.77 55.72
CA SER A 129 14.45 -36.34 56.55
C SER A 129 13.96 -34.94 56.20
N SER A 130 12.63 -34.85 56.11
CA SER A 130 11.79 -33.66 56.16
C SER A 130 12.16 -32.68 57.29
N SER A 131 12.25 -31.38 56.96
CA SER A 131 11.53 -30.28 57.67
C SER A 131 12.12 -28.87 57.49
N THR A 132 13.28 -28.67 56.85
CA THR A 132 13.94 -27.33 56.83
C THR A 132 14.06 -26.64 55.47
N ILE A 133 13.66 -27.29 54.37
CA ILE A 133 13.75 -26.73 53.01
C ILE A 133 12.44 -26.04 52.57
N THR A 134 11.29 -26.46 53.10
CA THR A 134 9.98 -25.84 52.77
C THR A 134 9.81 -24.45 53.42
N SER A 135 10.37 -24.23 54.61
CA SER A 135 10.32 -22.93 55.30
C SER A 135 11.11 -21.83 54.59
N LYS A 136 12.29 -22.16 54.03
CA LYS A 136 13.11 -21.19 53.28
C LYS A 136 12.54 -20.84 51.89
N PHE A 137 11.80 -21.76 51.28
CA PHE A 137 11.11 -21.51 49.99
C PHE A 137 9.88 -20.62 50.15
N ILE A 138 9.12 -20.78 51.24
CA ILE A 138 7.96 -19.93 51.56
C ILE A 138 8.42 -18.51 51.96
N GLY A 139 9.52 -18.39 52.71
CA GLY A 139 10.12 -17.09 53.04
C GLY A 139 10.65 -16.33 51.81
N PHE A 140 11.22 -17.04 50.83
CA PHE A 140 11.67 -16.43 49.56
C PHE A 140 10.49 -15.98 48.68
N LEU A 141 9.40 -16.75 48.64
CA LEU A 141 8.17 -16.37 47.93
C LEU A 141 7.46 -15.18 48.58
N LEU A 142 7.45 -15.07 49.91
CA LEU A 142 6.90 -13.92 50.64
C LEU A 142 7.74 -12.64 50.48
N LEU A 143 9.07 -12.76 50.33
CA LEU A 143 9.94 -11.62 50.03
C LEU A 143 9.73 -11.07 48.60
N ILE A 144 9.39 -11.95 47.64
CA ILE A 144 9.05 -11.56 46.26
C ILE A 144 7.66 -10.92 46.22
N SER A 145 6.69 -11.37 47.04
CA SER A 145 5.37 -10.72 47.10
C SER A 145 5.40 -9.34 47.78
N LEU A 146 6.31 -9.12 48.75
CA LEU A 146 6.43 -7.83 49.45
C LEU A 146 7.33 -6.79 48.74
N THR A 147 8.03 -7.17 47.66
CA THR A 147 8.81 -6.24 46.82
C THR A 147 8.08 -5.83 45.53
N GLN A 148 6.90 -6.41 45.26
CA GLN A 148 6.05 -6.01 44.14
C GLN A 148 5.24 -4.73 44.39
N ASP A 149 5.06 -4.30 45.64
CA ASP A 149 4.31 -3.07 45.95
C ASP A 149 5.14 -1.78 45.93
N LEU A 150 6.48 -1.86 45.87
CA LEU A 150 7.34 -0.66 45.81
C LEU A 150 7.93 -0.36 44.43
N SER A 151 7.69 -1.21 43.43
CA SER A 151 8.01 -0.94 42.01
C SER A 151 6.78 -0.61 41.15
N LEU A 152 5.56 -0.90 41.63
CA LEU A 152 4.32 -0.48 40.96
C LEU A 152 4.06 1.03 41.07
N ALA A 153 4.50 1.68 42.15
CA ALA A 153 4.28 3.11 42.38
C ALA A 153 5.16 4.02 41.50
N SER A 154 6.31 3.55 41.03
CA SER A 154 7.19 4.32 40.14
C SER A 154 6.95 4.04 38.64
N ALA A 155 6.36 2.90 38.27
CA ALA A 155 5.95 2.60 36.90
C ALA A 155 4.60 3.22 36.51
N LEU A 156 3.74 3.55 37.48
CA LEU A 156 2.49 4.30 37.26
C LEU A 156 2.67 5.82 37.09
N HIS A 157 3.91 6.32 37.17
CA HIS A 157 4.22 7.75 37.01
C HIS A 157 4.77 8.15 35.64
N HIS A 158 4.88 7.22 34.67
CA HIS A 158 4.83 7.62 33.27
C HIS A 158 3.39 7.95 32.91
N LYS A 159 3.01 9.17 33.29
CA LYS A 159 1.89 9.93 32.76
C LYS A 159 1.95 9.85 31.24
N ASN A 160 1.23 8.89 30.65
CA ASN A 160 0.60 9.12 29.36
C ASN A 160 -0.40 10.23 29.60
N ASN A 161 0.08 11.48 29.59
CA ASN A 161 -0.71 12.69 29.47
C ASN A 161 -1.37 12.65 28.07
N THR A 162 -2.31 11.73 27.86
CA THR A 162 -3.42 12.00 26.96
C THR A 162 -4.29 13.02 27.70
N SER A 163 -3.84 14.28 27.68
CA SER A 163 -4.69 15.39 28.06
C SER A 163 -5.93 15.27 27.17
N PHE A 164 -7.04 14.81 27.76
CA PHE A 164 -8.34 14.93 27.14
C PHE A 164 -8.51 16.42 26.88
N ARG A 165 -8.62 16.79 25.61
CA ARG A 165 -8.81 18.17 25.18
C ARG A 165 -10.24 18.27 24.69
N PRO A 166 -11.24 18.50 25.58
CA PRO A 166 -12.66 18.52 25.22
C PRO A 166 -12.93 19.36 23.98
N ASN A 167 -12.30 20.53 23.89
CA ASN A 167 -12.45 21.43 22.74
C ASN A 167 -11.98 20.83 21.42
N ARG A 168 -10.92 20.01 21.42
CA ARG A 168 -10.45 19.32 20.20
C ARG A 168 -11.37 18.19 19.79
N GLU A 169 -11.87 17.40 20.75
CA GLU A 169 -12.82 16.32 20.45
C GLU A 169 -14.17 16.87 19.97
N ILE A 170 -14.67 17.96 20.57
CA ILE A 170 -15.88 18.66 20.10
C ILE A 170 -15.69 19.17 18.67
N GLN A 171 -14.55 19.81 18.36
CA GLN A 171 -14.25 20.27 17.00
C GLN A 171 -14.13 19.11 16.02
N LYS A 172 -13.53 17.99 16.44
CA LYS A 172 -13.44 16.76 15.63
C LYS A 172 -14.83 16.21 15.34
N HIS A 173 -15.71 16.10 16.34
CA HIS A 173 -17.08 15.64 16.18
C HIS A 173 -17.88 16.52 15.23
N ARG A 174 -17.84 17.85 15.40
CA ARG A 174 -18.52 18.79 14.48
C ARG A 174 -18.04 18.66 13.04
N ARG A 175 -16.73 18.44 12.83
CA ARG A 175 -16.16 18.21 11.48
C ARG A 175 -16.65 16.89 10.87
N VAL A 176 -16.75 15.83 11.68
CA VAL A 176 -17.28 14.54 11.21
C VAL A 176 -18.76 14.68 10.85
N GLU A 177 -19.57 15.33 11.68
CA GLU A 177 -21.00 15.54 11.40
C GLU A 177 -21.22 16.39 10.14
N ALA A 178 -20.49 17.51 10.01
CA ALA A 178 -20.55 18.32 8.80
C ALA A 178 -20.14 17.54 7.54
N TYR A 179 -19.12 16.68 7.66
CA TYR A 179 -18.70 15.80 6.57
C TYR A 179 -19.79 14.79 6.20
N LEU A 180 -20.35 14.07 7.18
CA LEU A 180 -21.41 13.09 6.96
C LEU A 180 -22.65 13.71 6.32
N ASN A 181 -23.05 14.91 6.77
CA ASN A 181 -24.17 15.65 6.18
C ASN A 181 -23.92 16.08 4.73
N SER A 182 -22.66 16.18 4.31
CA SER A 182 -22.31 16.52 2.93
C SER A 182 -22.35 15.30 1.99
N ILE A 183 -21.93 14.13 2.46
CA ILE A 183 -21.80 12.92 1.63
C ILE A 183 -23.04 12.02 1.65
N ASN A 184 -23.73 11.91 2.78
CA ASN A 184 -24.98 11.17 2.87
C ASN A 184 -26.11 12.08 2.37
N LYS A 185 -26.83 11.62 1.35
CA LYS A 185 -27.89 12.40 0.71
C LYS A 185 -29.26 12.00 1.24
N PRO A 186 -30.26 12.90 1.20
CA PRO A 186 -31.63 12.57 1.60
C PRO A 186 -32.14 11.34 0.85
N SER A 187 -32.61 10.35 1.60
CA SER A 187 -33.07 9.07 1.07
C SER A 187 -34.60 9.03 0.99
N ILE A 188 -35.12 8.43 -0.07
CA ILE A 188 -36.56 8.18 -0.25
C ILE A 188 -36.98 6.80 0.26
N LYS A 189 -36.00 5.91 0.48
CA LYS A 189 -36.16 4.58 1.05
C LYS A 189 -34.85 4.16 1.71
N THR A 190 -34.94 3.47 2.83
CA THR A 190 -33.81 2.84 3.52
C THR A 190 -33.99 1.32 3.49
N ILE A 191 -32.93 0.59 3.18
CA ILE A 191 -32.90 -0.88 3.14
C ILE A 191 -31.80 -1.35 4.09
N HIS A 192 -32.11 -2.32 4.94
CA HIS A 192 -31.15 -2.93 5.85
C HIS A 192 -30.62 -4.23 5.25
N SER A 193 -29.30 -4.32 5.10
CA SER A 193 -28.62 -5.48 4.55
C SER A 193 -28.27 -6.49 5.66
N PRO A 194 -28.24 -7.80 5.38
CA PRO A 194 -27.89 -8.83 6.37
C PRO A 194 -26.48 -8.69 6.97
N ASP A 195 -25.54 -8.05 6.28
CA ASP A 195 -24.18 -7.77 6.75
C ASP A 195 -24.07 -6.52 7.64
N GLY A 196 -25.19 -5.85 7.92
CA GLY A 196 -25.25 -4.65 8.75
C GLY A 196 -25.13 -3.34 7.98
N ASP A 197 -24.93 -3.39 6.66
CA ASP A 197 -24.98 -2.20 5.81
C ASP A 197 -26.39 -1.59 5.81
N VAL A 198 -26.42 -0.26 5.70
CA VAL A 198 -27.65 0.50 5.44
C VAL A 198 -27.55 1.09 4.05
N ILE A 199 -28.45 0.70 3.16
CA ILE A 199 -28.55 1.21 1.80
C ILE A 199 -29.63 2.27 1.74
N GLU A 200 -29.26 3.45 1.30
CA GLU A 200 -30.13 4.60 1.10
C GLU A 200 -30.43 4.79 -0.38
N CYS A 201 -31.70 4.72 -0.74
CA CYS A 201 -32.16 5.02 -2.09
C CYS A 201 -32.24 6.54 -2.23
N VAL A 202 -31.35 7.12 -3.03
CA VAL A 202 -31.23 8.56 -3.25
C VAL A 202 -31.72 8.87 -4.66
N LEU A 203 -32.53 9.92 -4.83
CA LEU A 203 -32.95 10.33 -6.19
C LEU A 203 -31.70 10.55 -7.06
N SER A 204 -31.73 10.00 -8.27
CA SER A 204 -30.54 9.91 -9.13
C SER A 204 -29.90 11.27 -9.44
N HIS A 205 -30.67 12.36 -9.48
CA HIS A 205 -30.17 13.72 -9.71
C HIS A 205 -29.72 14.46 -8.43
N LEU A 206 -29.88 13.86 -7.24
CA LEU A 206 -29.45 14.38 -5.94
C LEU A 206 -28.22 13.65 -5.38
N GLN A 207 -27.67 12.68 -6.13
CA GLN A 207 -26.46 11.97 -5.75
C GLN A 207 -25.24 12.90 -5.69
N PRO A 208 -24.15 12.52 -4.99
CA PRO A 208 -22.96 13.36 -4.79
C PRO A 208 -22.33 13.93 -6.06
N ALA A 209 -22.46 13.25 -7.20
CA ALA A 209 -21.96 13.74 -8.49
C ALA A 209 -22.45 15.16 -8.83
N PHE A 210 -23.72 15.47 -8.50
CA PHE A 210 -24.37 16.75 -8.84
C PHE A 210 -24.03 17.88 -7.87
N ASP A 211 -23.21 17.62 -6.84
CA ASP A 211 -22.58 18.70 -6.06
C ASP A 211 -21.48 19.41 -6.87
N HIS A 212 -20.96 18.75 -7.93
CA HIS A 212 -19.95 19.34 -8.79
C HIS A 212 -20.53 20.54 -9.56
N PRO A 213 -19.85 21.71 -9.59
CA PRO A 213 -20.39 22.92 -10.24
C PRO A 213 -20.80 22.74 -11.70
N GLN A 214 -20.06 21.91 -12.46
CA GLN A 214 -20.37 21.64 -13.86
C GLN A 214 -21.50 20.62 -14.10
N LEU A 215 -21.94 19.89 -13.06
CA LEU A 215 -23.05 18.94 -13.17
C LEU A 215 -24.31 19.45 -12.48
N ARG A 216 -24.20 20.40 -11.56
CA ARG A 216 -25.34 20.89 -10.76
C ARG A 216 -26.54 21.24 -11.64
N GLY A 217 -27.70 20.70 -11.28
CA GLY A 217 -28.97 20.92 -12.00
C GLY A 217 -29.18 20.01 -13.23
N GLN A 218 -28.20 19.19 -13.60
CA GLN A 218 -28.34 18.20 -14.67
C GLN A 218 -28.94 16.89 -14.13
N LYS A 219 -29.22 15.97 -15.04
CA LYS A 219 -29.65 14.60 -14.76
C LYS A 219 -28.65 13.60 -15.35
N PRO A 220 -28.62 12.36 -14.86
CA PRO A 220 -27.82 11.31 -15.50
C PRO A 220 -28.17 11.16 -16.98
N LEU A 221 -27.17 10.88 -17.80
CA LEU A 221 -27.35 10.62 -19.23
C LEU A 221 -28.01 9.25 -19.49
N ASP A 222 -28.60 9.13 -20.67
CA ASP A 222 -29.09 7.86 -21.20
C ASP A 222 -27.95 6.88 -21.48
N SER A 223 -28.31 5.61 -21.69
CA SER A 223 -27.36 4.53 -21.95
C SER A 223 -26.47 4.83 -23.18
N PRO A 224 -25.15 4.57 -23.11
CA PRO A 224 -24.23 4.78 -24.21
C PRO A 224 -24.32 3.64 -25.23
N GLU A 225 -23.65 3.83 -26.37
CA GLU A 225 -23.35 2.75 -27.29
C GLU A 225 -22.30 1.80 -26.68
N ARG A 226 -22.54 0.49 -26.79
CA ARG A 226 -21.60 -0.53 -26.30
C ARG A 226 -20.57 -0.86 -27.38
N PRO A 227 -19.34 -1.24 -27.00
CA PRO A 227 -18.37 -1.71 -27.95
C PRO A 227 -18.88 -2.92 -28.74
N SER A 228 -18.57 -2.97 -30.03
CA SER A 228 -18.89 -4.11 -30.89
C SER A 228 -18.20 -5.37 -30.37
N ARG A 229 -19.00 -6.41 -30.08
CA ARG A 229 -18.50 -7.69 -29.58
C ARG A 229 -18.06 -8.54 -30.77
N GLY A 230 -16.78 -8.94 -30.81
CA GLY A 230 -16.39 -10.12 -31.56
C GLY A 230 -17.11 -11.36 -30.99
N ASN A 231 -17.51 -12.30 -31.85
CA ASN A 231 -18.32 -13.48 -31.49
C ASN A 231 -17.86 -14.14 -30.17
N GLY A 232 -18.68 -14.00 -29.12
CA GLY A 232 -18.40 -14.56 -27.80
C GLY A 232 -19.35 -14.04 -26.73
N THR A 233 -20.46 -14.74 -26.50
CA THR A 233 -21.27 -14.61 -25.29
C THR A 233 -20.71 -15.56 -24.25
N THR A 234 -19.99 -15.05 -23.26
CA THR A 234 -19.71 -15.81 -22.04
C THR A 234 -20.87 -15.62 -21.09
N ASP A 235 -21.65 -16.67 -20.88
CA ASP A 235 -22.60 -16.77 -19.79
C ASP A 235 -21.81 -16.70 -18.48
N MET A 236 -21.87 -15.54 -17.81
CA MET A 236 -21.32 -15.38 -16.48
C MET A 236 -22.39 -15.71 -15.46
N GLU A 237 -22.03 -16.44 -14.40
CA GLU A 237 -22.94 -16.66 -13.29
C GLU A 237 -23.39 -15.32 -12.71
N SER A 238 -24.67 -15.24 -12.34
CA SER A 238 -25.22 -14.05 -11.69
C SER A 238 -24.49 -13.84 -10.37
N PHE A 239 -23.83 -12.71 -10.21
CA PHE A 239 -23.40 -12.24 -8.90
C PHE A 239 -24.47 -11.31 -8.34
N ASP A 240 -24.65 -11.35 -7.04
CA ASP A 240 -25.55 -10.47 -6.30
C ASP A 240 -24.76 -9.62 -5.29
N GLN A 241 -25.46 -8.70 -4.64
CA GLN A 241 -24.96 -8.02 -3.47
C GLN A 241 -25.81 -8.43 -2.26
N LEU A 242 -25.20 -8.52 -1.07
CA LEU A 242 -25.91 -9.03 0.11
C LEU A 242 -27.19 -8.24 0.42
N TRP A 243 -27.20 -6.93 0.16
CA TRP A 243 -28.36 -6.07 0.40
C TRP A 243 -29.58 -6.37 -0.49
N SER A 244 -29.39 -7.00 -1.66
CA SER A 244 -30.48 -7.35 -2.57
C SER A 244 -31.07 -8.75 -2.30
N GLN A 245 -30.47 -9.54 -1.41
CA GLN A 245 -30.92 -10.91 -1.12
C GLN A 245 -32.30 -10.97 -0.44
N SER A 246 -32.72 -9.89 0.23
CA SER A 246 -34.06 -9.78 0.81
C SER A 246 -35.17 -9.61 -0.24
N GLY A 247 -34.81 -9.43 -1.52
CA GLY A 247 -35.73 -9.05 -2.60
C GLY A 247 -36.09 -7.56 -2.60
N GLU A 248 -35.58 -6.78 -1.65
CA GLU A 248 -35.74 -5.34 -1.66
C GLU A 248 -34.93 -4.68 -2.77
N SER A 249 -35.51 -3.62 -3.35
CA SER A 249 -34.84 -2.79 -4.36
C SER A 249 -35.15 -1.31 -4.16
N CYS A 250 -34.31 -0.47 -4.75
CA CYS A 250 -34.54 0.97 -4.81
C CYS A 250 -35.54 1.31 -5.92
N PRO A 251 -36.45 2.29 -5.69
CA PRO A 251 -37.40 2.73 -6.71
C PRO A 251 -36.73 3.20 -8.00
N VAL A 252 -37.42 3.05 -9.13
CA VAL A 252 -36.95 3.57 -10.43
C VAL A 252 -36.71 5.09 -10.32
N GLY A 253 -35.61 5.56 -10.91
CA GLY A 253 -35.19 6.97 -10.82
C GLY A 253 -34.38 7.32 -9.57
N SER A 254 -34.13 6.35 -8.68
CA SER A 254 -33.20 6.46 -7.56
C SER A 254 -31.99 5.55 -7.73
N ILE A 255 -30.94 5.77 -6.94
CA ILE A 255 -29.74 4.94 -6.87
C ILE A 255 -29.55 4.41 -5.44
N PRO A 256 -29.14 3.16 -5.24
CA PRO A 256 -28.73 2.66 -3.93
C PRO A 256 -27.35 3.22 -3.57
N MET A 257 -27.26 3.85 -2.41
CA MET A 257 -26.01 4.35 -1.83
C MET A 257 -25.79 3.73 -0.46
N ARG A 258 -24.60 3.16 -0.20
CA ARG A 258 -24.25 2.72 1.15
C ARG A 258 -24.06 3.93 2.06
N ARG A 259 -24.81 4.00 3.16
CA ARG A 259 -24.68 5.07 4.15
C ARG A 259 -23.31 5.01 4.81
N THR A 260 -22.62 6.14 4.85
CA THR A 260 -21.37 6.27 5.62
C THR A 260 -21.70 6.65 7.06
N THR A 261 -21.08 5.96 8.01
CA THR A 261 -21.32 6.18 9.44
C THR A 261 -20.20 6.98 10.11
N LYS A 262 -20.47 7.48 11.32
CA LYS A 262 -19.47 8.16 12.16
C LYS A 262 -18.28 7.25 12.49
N THR A 263 -18.53 5.96 12.73
CA THR A 263 -17.47 4.99 13.00
C THR A 263 -16.58 4.79 11.77
N ASP A 264 -17.15 4.76 10.56
CA ASP A 264 -16.38 4.67 9.32
C ASP A 264 -15.37 5.82 9.19
N VAL A 265 -15.84 7.05 9.39
CA VAL A 265 -14.99 8.25 9.26
C VAL A 265 -13.93 8.29 10.36
N LEU A 266 -14.24 7.80 11.57
CA LEU A 266 -13.32 7.80 12.70
C LEU A 266 -12.26 6.68 12.63
N ARG A 267 -12.48 5.61 11.86
CA ARG A 267 -11.45 4.59 11.58
C ARG A 267 -10.30 5.19 10.78
N ALA A 268 -10.59 6.10 9.85
CA ALA A 268 -9.55 6.81 9.12
C ALA A 268 -8.83 7.82 10.02
N ASN A 269 -7.51 7.90 9.85
CA ASN A 269 -6.65 8.81 10.61
C ASN A 269 -6.95 10.31 10.38
N SER A 270 -7.80 10.67 9.40
CA SER A 270 -8.21 12.06 9.16
C SER A 270 -9.53 12.12 8.40
N VAL A 271 -10.47 12.94 8.88
CA VAL A 271 -11.73 13.26 8.19
C VAL A 271 -11.47 13.77 6.76
N ARG A 272 -10.45 14.60 6.56
CA ARG A 272 -10.09 15.15 5.24
C ARG A 272 -9.56 14.08 4.28
N ARG A 273 -9.07 12.95 4.80
CA ARG A 273 -8.49 11.85 4.01
C ARG A 273 -9.42 10.64 3.92
N PHE A 274 -10.55 10.62 4.63
CA PHE A 274 -11.49 9.51 4.49
C PHE A 274 -11.97 9.40 3.04
N GLY A 275 -11.94 8.18 2.50
CA GLY A 275 -12.27 7.93 1.10
C GLY A 275 -11.22 8.36 0.08
N ARG A 276 -10.01 8.78 0.49
CA ARG A 276 -8.90 9.11 -0.43
C ARG A 276 -7.72 8.17 -0.17
N ARG A 277 -7.02 7.73 -1.23
CA ARG A 277 -5.80 6.93 -1.05
C ARG A 277 -4.71 7.74 -0.33
N LEU A 278 -3.95 7.09 0.54
CA LEU A 278 -2.94 7.74 1.38
C LEU A 278 -1.70 8.14 0.58
N ARG A 279 -1.13 9.30 0.91
CA ARG A 279 0.12 9.82 0.33
C ARG A 279 1.30 8.95 0.75
N LYS A 280 1.76 8.11 -0.16
CA LYS A 280 3.17 7.67 -0.22
C LYS A 280 3.62 7.84 -1.66
N PRO A 281 4.84 8.33 -1.93
CA PRO A 281 5.32 8.50 -3.29
C PRO A 281 5.27 7.14 -3.99
N ILE A 282 4.33 6.99 -4.92
CA ILE A 282 4.27 5.85 -5.83
C ILE A 282 5.47 6.02 -6.75
N ARG A 283 6.60 5.44 -6.35
CA ARG A 283 7.71 5.25 -7.26
C ARG A 283 7.61 3.84 -7.82
N ARG A 284 7.96 3.71 -9.09
CA ARG A 284 7.91 2.46 -9.87
C ARG A 284 8.93 1.42 -9.37
N ASP A 285 9.83 1.80 -8.47
CA ASP A 285 10.67 0.90 -7.70
C ASP A 285 9.91 0.44 -6.45
N SER A 286 9.56 -0.84 -6.46
CA SER A 286 8.70 -1.61 -5.53
C SER A 286 9.14 -1.64 -4.05
N SER A 287 9.93 -0.67 -3.60
CA SER A 287 10.53 -0.61 -2.26
C SER A 287 10.09 0.58 -1.40
N GLY A 288 9.32 1.54 -1.94
CA GLY A 288 9.05 2.82 -1.24
C GLY A 288 7.65 3.03 -0.65
N GLY A 289 6.62 2.36 -1.17
CA GLY A 289 5.21 2.67 -0.86
C GLY A 289 4.54 1.76 0.16
N GLY A 290 5.06 0.55 0.37
CA GLY A 290 4.33 -0.52 1.06
C GLY A 290 3.15 -1.07 0.26
N HIS A 291 2.98 -0.67 -1.01
CA HIS A 291 2.04 -1.28 -1.94
C HIS A 291 2.79 -2.33 -2.75
N GLU A 292 2.21 -3.52 -2.89
CA GLU A 292 2.81 -4.63 -3.63
C GLU A 292 1.80 -5.17 -4.65
N HIS A 293 2.28 -5.39 -5.87
CA HIS A 293 1.43 -5.72 -7.02
C HIS A 293 1.77 -7.08 -7.61
N ALA A 294 0.74 -7.77 -8.10
CA ALA A 294 0.84 -8.87 -9.05
C ALA A 294 -0.13 -8.60 -10.20
N VAL A 295 0.41 -8.09 -11.31
CA VAL A 295 -0.39 -7.49 -12.39
C VAL A 295 0.08 -7.94 -13.77
N VAL A 296 -0.88 -7.93 -14.67
CA VAL A 296 -0.69 -7.96 -16.11
C VAL A 296 -1.02 -6.57 -16.66
N PHE A 297 -0.23 -6.08 -17.61
CA PHE A 297 -0.51 -4.81 -18.26
C PHE A 297 -0.18 -4.80 -19.75
N VAL A 298 -0.84 -3.87 -20.46
CA VAL A 298 -0.52 -3.49 -21.83
C VAL A 298 -0.27 -1.99 -21.88
N ASN A 299 0.69 -1.57 -22.69
CA ASN A 299 1.06 -0.17 -22.88
C ASN A 299 1.63 0.06 -24.30
N GLY A 300 1.75 1.34 -24.68
CA GLY A 300 2.37 1.73 -25.94
C GLY A 300 1.38 2.00 -27.09
N GLU A 301 0.09 1.78 -26.85
CA GLU A 301 -1.00 2.14 -27.77
C GLU A 301 -2.01 3.08 -27.08
N GLN A 302 -3.06 3.45 -27.82
CA GLN A 302 -4.18 4.23 -27.29
C GLN A 302 -5.33 3.29 -26.97
N TYR A 303 -5.71 3.23 -25.69
CA TYR A 303 -6.78 2.37 -25.21
C TYR A 303 -8.00 3.21 -24.85
N TYR A 304 -9.16 2.80 -25.35
CA TYR A 304 -10.45 3.44 -25.12
C TYR A 304 -11.30 2.63 -24.15
N GLY A 305 -10.74 1.58 -23.54
CA GLY A 305 -11.42 0.77 -22.56
C GLY A 305 -10.71 -0.55 -22.29
N ALA A 306 -11.25 -1.27 -21.32
CA ALA A 306 -10.76 -2.55 -20.85
C ALA A 306 -11.92 -3.39 -20.34
N LYS A 307 -11.85 -4.70 -20.55
CA LYS A 307 -12.83 -5.68 -20.09
C LYS A 307 -12.14 -6.93 -19.55
N ALA A 308 -12.63 -7.46 -18.45
CA ALA A 308 -12.23 -8.75 -17.92
C ALA A 308 -13.30 -9.35 -17.00
N SER A 309 -13.26 -10.67 -16.83
CA SER A 309 -13.93 -11.36 -15.72
C SER A 309 -12.94 -11.54 -14.57
N ILE A 310 -13.33 -11.14 -13.36
CA ILE A 310 -12.49 -11.05 -12.16
C ILE A 310 -13.04 -11.99 -11.09
N ASN A 311 -12.24 -12.98 -10.71
CA ASN A 311 -12.61 -13.94 -9.69
C ASN A 311 -12.64 -13.29 -8.30
N VAL A 312 -13.71 -13.55 -7.53
CA VAL A 312 -13.97 -12.90 -6.24
C VAL A 312 -13.64 -13.83 -5.09
N TRP A 313 -12.79 -13.34 -4.17
CA TRP A 313 -12.37 -14.05 -2.95
C TRP A 313 -12.54 -13.14 -1.72
N ALA A 314 -12.43 -13.72 -0.52
CA ALA A 314 -12.34 -12.98 0.74
C ALA A 314 -10.95 -13.19 1.36
N PRO A 315 -9.88 -12.56 0.81
CA PRO A 315 -8.55 -12.67 1.38
C PRO A 315 -8.51 -12.14 2.81
N ARG A 316 -7.72 -12.80 3.67
CA ARG A 316 -7.43 -12.31 5.02
C ARG A 316 -6.48 -11.11 4.93
N VAL A 317 -6.93 -9.97 5.47
CA VAL A 317 -6.10 -8.79 5.72
C VAL A 317 -5.61 -8.83 7.18
N THR A 318 -4.31 -8.67 7.39
CA THR A 318 -3.68 -8.82 8.73
C THR A 318 -3.92 -7.58 9.58
N ASP A 319 -3.60 -6.40 9.05
CA ASP A 319 -3.73 -5.15 9.79
C ASP A 319 -4.92 -4.33 9.32
N ALA A 320 -5.58 -3.63 10.24
CA ALA A 320 -6.79 -2.86 9.93
C ALA A 320 -6.58 -1.69 8.93
N TYR A 321 -5.32 -1.23 8.75
CA TYR A 321 -4.93 -0.17 7.82
C TYR A 321 -4.39 -0.70 6.48
N GLU A 322 -4.38 -2.02 6.31
CA GLU A 322 -4.06 -2.66 5.05
C GLU A 322 -5.34 -2.92 4.24
N PHE A 323 -5.14 -3.24 2.97
CA PHE A 323 -6.20 -3.75 2.11
C PHE A 323 -5.62 -4.79 1.15
N SER A 324 -6.52 -5.57 0.56
CA SER A 324 -6.25 -6.44 -0.58
C SER A 324 -7.32 -6.22 -1.62
N LEU A 325 -6.93 -6.00 -2.87
CA LEU A 325 -7.86 -5.69 -3.95
C LEU A 325 -7.52 -6.43 -5.23
N SER A 326 -8.51 -6.49 -6.11
CA SER A 326 -8.42 -7.01 -7.46
C SER A 326 -9.20 -6.10 -8.40
N GLN A 327 -8.54 -5.54 -9.41
CA GLN A 327 -9.14 -4.50 -10.24
C GLN A 327 -8.58 -4.37 -11.65
N ILE A 328 -9.26 -3.52 -12.42
CA ILE A 328 -8.81 -2.97 -13.71
C ILE A 328 -8.38 -1.52 -13.47
N TRP A 329 -7.23 -1.14 -14.03
CA TRP A 329 -6.76 0.25 -14.08
C TRP A 329 -6.73 0.75 -15.52
N LEU A 330 -7.35 1.89 -15.79
CA LEU A 330 -7.09 2.70 -16.98
C LEU A 330 -6.21 3.88 -16.57
N ILE A 331 -5.04 4.00 -17.21
CA ILE A 331 -3.99 4.92 -16.78
C ILE A 331 -3.53 5.81 -17.93
N SER A 332 -3.40 7.11 -17.67
CA SER A 332 -2.86 8.08 -18.61
C SER A 332 -2.10 9.19 -17.88
N GLY A 333 -1.07 9.76 -18.50
CA GLY A 333 -0.18 10.75 -17.86
C GLY A 333 1.03 10.12 -17.14
N SER A 334 1.75 10.92 -16.36
CA SER A 334 2.99 10.50 -15.69
C SER A 334 2.79 10.25 -14.19
N PHE A 335 3.41 9.19 -13.68
CA PHE A 335 3.28 8.74 -12.28
C PHE A 335 3.72 9.76 -11.22
N GLY A 336 4.39 10.86 -11.61
CA GLY A 336 4.90 11.86 -10.67
C GLY A 336 3.89 12.92 -10.23
N HIS A 337 3.16 13.52 -11.17
CA HIS A 337 2.42 14.75 -10.90
C HIS A 337 1.04 14.84 -11.54
N ASP A 338 0.82 14.21 -12.69
CA ASP A 338 -0.37 14.40 -13.51
C ASP A 338 -1.05 13.09 -13.90
N LEU A 339 -0.76 12.00 -13.19
CA LEU A 339 -1.37 10.68 -13.44
C LEU A 339 -2.89 10.76 -13.29
N ASN A 340 -3.60 10.35 -14.33
CA ASN A 340 -5.03 10.11 -14.33
C ASN A 340 -5.26 8.60 -14.22
N THR A 341 -6.11 8.19 -13.28
CA THR A 341 -6.56 6.79 -13.18
C THR A 341 -8.07 6.69 -13.07
N ILE A 342 -8.63 5.65 -13.68
CA ILE A 342 -9.96 5.12 -13.42
C ILE A 342 -9.79 3.66 -13.02
N GLU A 343 -10.41 3.28 -11.93
CA GLU A 343 -10.23 1.99 -11.28
C GLU A 343 -11.58 1.41 -10.88
N ALA A 344 -11.79 0.12 -11.17
CA ALA A 344 -12.95 -0.62 -10.70
C ALA A 344 -12.60 -2.09 -10.46
N GLY A 345 -13.17 -2.65 -9.40
CA GLY A 345 -12.82 -3.99 -8.93
C GLY A 345 -13.57 -4.38 -7.66
N TRP A 346 -13.02 -5.36 -6.95
CA TRP A 346 -13.42 -5.69 -5.58
C TRP A 346 -12.24 -5.51 -4.63
N GLN A 347 -12.52 -5.12 -3.38
CA GLN A 347 -11.50 -5.00 -2.35
C GLN A 347 -12.01 -5.46 -0.99
N VAL A 348 -11.10 -5.97 -0.17
CA VAL A 348 -11.27 -6.17 1.27
C VAL A 348 -10.45 -5.08 1.96
N SER A 349 -11.14 -4.15 2.62
CA SER A 349 -10.53 -2.96 3.22
C SER A 349 -11.18 -2.63 4.57
N PRO A 350 -10.65 -3.19 5.69
CA PRO A 350 -11.19 -2.95 7.02
C PRO A 350 -11.20 -1.48 7.43
N GLU A 351 -10.20 -0.68 7.03
CA GLU A 351 -10.18 0.76 7.32
C GLU A 351 -11.42 1.45 6.75
N LEU A 352 -11.75 1.17 5.48
CA LEU A 352 -12.81 1.83 4.75
C LEU A 352 -14.21 1.33 5.14
N TYR A 353 -14.37 0.01 5.30
CA TYR A 353 -15.69 -0.61 5.47
C TYR A 353 -15.98 -1.14 6.87
N GLY A 354 -14.95 -1.43 7.67
CA GLY A 354 -15.11 -1.92 9.05
C GLY A 354 -15.31 -3.43 9.16
N ASP A 355 -15.19 -4.14 8.04
CA ASP A 355 -15.32 -5.58 7.95
C ASP A 355 -14.29 -6.17 6.98
N ASN A 356 -14.39 -7.48 6.76
CA ASN A 356 -13.55 -8.25 5.84
C ASN A 356 -14.35 -8.81 4.65
N TYR A 357 -15.49 -8.20 4.29
CA TYR A 357 -16.24 -8.63 3.11
C TYR A 357 -15.61 -8.07 1.84
N PRO A 358 -15.51 -8.88 0.75
CA PRO A 358 -15.13 -8.34 -0.54
C PRO A 358 -16.25 -7.43 -1.05
N ARG A 359 -15.91 -6.17 -1.27
CA ARG A 359 -16.87 -5.12 -1.65
C ARG A 359 -16.52 -4.58 -3.02
N PHE A 360 -17.53 -4.45 -3.87
CA PHE A 360 -17.37 -3.79 -5.17
C PHE A 360 -16.98 -2.34 -4.94
N PHE A 361 -15.96 -1.85 -5.63
CA PHE A 361 -15.50 -0.49 -5.46
C PHE A 361 -15.12 0.15 -6.78
N THR A 362 -15.09 1.48 -6.74
CA THR A 362 -14.51 2.30 -7.78
C THR A 362 -13.56 3.31 -7.16
N TYR A 363 -12.57 3.75 -7.93
CA TYR A 363 -11.70 4.86 -7.60
C TYR A 363 -11.34 5.63 -8.87
N TRP A 364 -11.06 6.92 -8.74
CA TRP A 364 -10.49 7.71 -9.83
C TRP A 364 -9.61 8.80 -9.25
N THR A 365 -8.64 9.31 -10.00
CA THR A 365 -7.85 10.50 -9.66
C THR A 365 -7.32 11.16 -10.93
N THR A 366 -6.94 12.43 -10.85
CA THR A 366 -6.40 13.21 -11.98
C THR A 366 -5.05 13.87 -11.66
N ASP A 367 -4.55 13.66 -10.44
CA ASP A 367 -3.35 14.30 -9.92
C ASP A 367 -2.44 13.33 -9.16
N ALA A 368 -2.34 12.09 -9.64
CA ALA A 368 -1.51 11.05 -9.00
C ALA A 368 -1.82 10.88 -7.51
N TYR A 369 -3.12 10.80 -7.17
CA TYR A 369 -3.61 10.57 -5.81
C TYR A 369 -3.24 11.68 -4.80
N GLN A 370 -2.91 12.89 -5.28
CA GLN A 370 -2.43 13.96 -4.40
C GLN A 370 -3.56 14.69 -3.66
N ALA A 371 -4.60 15.10 -4.38
CA ALA A 371 -5.70 15.91 -3.85
C ALA A 371 -7.06 15.62 -4.52
N THR A 372 -7.08 15.09 -5.74
CA THR A 372 -8.30 14.74 -6.47
C THR A 372 -8.65 13.27 -6.33
N GLY A 373 -9.93 12.96 -6.55
CA GLY A 373 -10.39 11.59 -6.53
C GLY A 373 -10.81 11.08 -5.15
N CYS A 374 -11.61 10.01 -5.17
CA CYS A 374 -12.02 9.28 -3.98
C CYS A 374 -12.58 7.90 -4.34
N TYR A 375 -12.75 7.07 -3.32
CA TYR A 375 -13.48 5.82 -3.41
C TYR A 375 -14.99 6.06 -3.60
N ASN A 376 -15.58 5.26 -4.47
CA ASN A 376 -17.03 5.09 -4.61
C ASN A 376 -17.74 6.45 -4.82
N LEU A 377 -18.79 6.70 -4.06
CA LEU A 377 -19.57 7.95 -4.07
C LEU A 377 -19.20 8.88 -2.90
N LEU A 378 -17.99 8.75 -2.33
CA LEU A 378 -17.56 9.57 -1.17
C LEU A 378 -17.19 11.01 -1.55
N CYS A 379 -17.18 11.32 -2.85
CA CYS A 379 -17.00 12.65 -3.40
C CYS A 379 -17.71 12.74 -4.76
N SER A 380 -17.85 13.97 -5.28
CA SER A 380 -18.37 14.18 -6.63
C SER A 380 -17.39 13.68 -7.69
N GLY A 381 -17.88 13.00 -8.73
CA GLY A 381 -17.05 12.57 -9.86
C GLY A 381 -17.61 11.38 -10.64
N PHE A 382 -18.29 10.45 -9.98
CA PHE A 382 -18.96 9.34 -10.65
C PHE A 382 -20.47 9.56 -10.64
N VAL A 383 -21.11 9.50 -11.80
CA VAL A 383 -22.58 9.59 -11.95
C VAL A 383 -23.12 8.16 -12.08
N GLN A 384 -23.74 7.66 -11.02
CA GLN A 384 -24.43 6.37 -11.03
C GLN A 384 -25.81 6.50 -11.71
N THR A 385 -26.18 5.52 -12.53
CA THR A 385 -27.40 5.60 -13.37
C THR A 385 -28.44 4.54 -13.05
N ASN A 386 -28.06 3.42 -12.42
CA ASN A 386 -28.98 2.32 -12.12
C ASN A 386 -29.36 2.23 -10.63
N ASN A 387 -30.46 1.54 -10.38
CA ASN A 387 -31.03 1.28 -9.05
C ASN A 387 -30.72 -0.13 -8.48
N LYS A 388 -29.84 -0.90 -9.13
CA LYS A 388 -29.58 -2.32 -8.85
C LYS A 388 -28.24 -2.59 -8.15
N ILE A 389 -27.25 -1.68 -8.28
CA ILE A 389 -25.90 -1.88 -7.76
C ILE A 389 -25.55 -0.78 -6.77
N ALA A 390 -25.28 -1.14 -5.51
CA ALA A 390 -24.74 -0.23 -4.51
C ALA A 390 -23.20 -0.30 -4.53
N ILE A 391 -22.52 0.76 -4.98
CA ILE A 391 -21.05 0.80 -4.94
C ILE A 391 -20.59 0.83 -3.48
N GLY A 392 -19.63 -0.05 -3.15
CA GLY A 392 -19.14 -0.24 -1.79
C GLY A 392 -19.89 -1.31 -0.99
N ALA A 393 -20.96 -1.91 -1.51
CA ALA A 393 -21.67 -3.01 -0.84
C ALA A 393 -20.98 -4.37 -1.09
N ALA A 394 -21.20 -5.30 -0.17
CA ALA A 394 -20.59 -6.63 -0.20
C ALA A 394 -21.09 -7.47 -1.38
N ILE A 395 -20.15 -8.15 -2.05
CA ILE A 395 -20.41 -9.08 -3.15
C ILE A 395 -20.70 -10.47 -2.58
N SER A 396 -21.70 -11.14 -3.15
CA SER A 396 -22.05 -12.52 -2.81
C SER A 396 -22.62 -13.25 -4.03
N PRO A 397 -22.34 -14.54 -4.23
CA PRO A 397 -21.42 -15.39 -3.45
C PRO A 397 -19.94 -15.08 -3.72
N ARG A 398 -19.05 -15.72 -2.96
CA ARG A 398 -17.59 -15.65 -3.10
C ARG A 398 -16.98 -17.03 -3.33
N SER A 399 -15.84 -17.08 -3.99
CA SER A 399 -15.15 -18.32 -4.31
C SER A 399 -14.59 -19.00 -3.06
N SER A 400 -14.41 -20.32 -3.13
CA SER A 400 -13.78 -21.12 -2.08
C SER A 400 -12.75 -22.10 -2.64
N TYR A 401 -11.78 -22.48 -1.81
CA TYR A 401 -10.70 -23.39 -2.19
C TYR A 401 -11.26 -24.80 -2.49
N ASN A 402 -10.93 -25.36 -3.66
CA ASN A 402 -11.51 -26.61 -4.19
C ASN A 402 -13.05 -26.61 -4.19
N GLY A 403 -13.67 -25.44 -4.40
CA GLY A 403 -15.10 -25.27 -4.38
C GLY A 403 -15.61 -24.43 -5.54
N ARG A 404 -16.85 -23.94 -5.40
CA ARG A 404 -17.47 -23.08 -6.43
C ARG A 404 -16.66 -21.81 -6.63
N GLN A 405 -16.47 -21.45 -7.90
CA GLN A 405 -15.74 -20.26 -8.31
C GLN A 405 -16.74 -19.24 -8.86
N PHE A 406 -16.62 -18.01 -8.40
CA PHE A 406 -17.48 -16.91 -8.82
C PHE A 406 -16.63 -15.76 -9.33
N ASP A 407 -17.02 -15.19 -10.45
CA ASP A 407 -16.38 -14.00 -11.02
C ASP A 407 -17.39 -12.92 -11.39
N ILE A 408 -16.90 -11.68 -11.38
CA ILE A 408 -17.64 -10.51 -11.84
C ILE A 408 -17.02 -10.02 -13.14
N GLY A 409 -17.84 -9.68 -14.12
CA GLY A 409 -17.40 -9.06 -15.36
C GLY A 409 -17.38 -7.57 -15.19
N LEU A 410 -16.26 -6.93 -15.54
CA LEU A 410 -16.14 -5.48 -15.57
C LEU A 410 -15.77 -5.04 -16.97
N MET A 411 -16.40 -3.97 -17.43
CA MET A 411 -16.00 -3.25 -18.63
C MET A 411 -16.01 -1.76 -18.32
N ILE A 412 -14.88 -1.11 -18.56
CA ILE A 412 -14.77 0.35 -18.56
C ILE A 412 -14.44 0.76 -19.99
N TRP A 413 -15.21 1.66 -20.59
CA TRP A 413 -14.92 2.16 -21.94
C TRP A 413 -15.34 3.61 -22.09
N LYS A 414 -14.73 4.28 -23.07
CA LYS A 414 -15.03 5.65 -23.42
C LYS A 414 -16.14 5.68 -24.46
N ASP A 415 -17.28 6.26 -24.11
CA ASP A 415 -18.40 6.46 -25.02
C ASP A 415 -17.98 7.32 -26.22
N PRO A 416 -18.10 6.84 -27.48
CA PRO A 416 -17.75 7.62 -28.67
C PRO A 416 -18.58 8.90 -28.81
N LYS A 417 -19.83 8.91 -28.32
CA LYS A 417 -20.77 10.02 -28.51
C LYS A 417 -20.47 11.21 -27.59
N HIS A 418 -20.33 11.00 -26.28
CA HIS A 418 -20.12 12.08 -25.30
C HIS A 418 -18.70 12.09 -24.71
N GLY A 419 -17.91 11.06 -24.97
CA GLY A 419 -16.53 10.93 -24.48
C GLY A 419 -16.40 10.56 -23.01
N HIS A 420 -17.50 10.29 -22.30
CA HIS A 420 -17.49 9.88 -20.89
C HIS A 420 -17.03 8.43 -20.74
N TRP A 421 -16.41 8.12 -19.60
CA TRP A 421 -15.99 6.75 -19.30
C TRP A 421 -17.12 6.02 -18.59
N TRP A 422 -17.71 5.02 -19.23
CA TRP A 422 -18.79 4.22 -18.68
C TRP A 422 -18.28 2.96 -18.02
N LEU A 423 -18.97 2.55 -16.95
CA LEU A 423 -18.72 1.34 -16.20
C LEU A 423 -19.90 0.38 -16.35
N GLU A 424 -19.62 -0.81 -16.85
CA GLU A 424 -20.54 -1.95 -16.89
C GLU A 424 -20.03 -3.03 -15.93
N LEU A 425 -20.98 -3.64 -15.22
CA LEU A 425 -20.75 -4.71 -14.25
C LEU A 425 -21.67 -5.89 -14.59
N GLY A 426 -21.16 -7.12 -14.46
CA GLY A 426 -21.95 -8.32 -14.71
C GLY A 426 -22.32 -8.52 -16.18
N ASN A 427 -23.51 -9.08 -16.41
CA ASN A 427 -24.06 -9.33 -17.75
C ASN A 427 -24.78 -8.10 -18.32
N GLY A 428 -24.07 -6.97 -18.43
CA GLY A 428 -24.61 -5.79 -19.12
C GLY A 428 -25.22 -4.70 -18.24
N LEU A 429 -25.08 -4.76 -16.90
CA LEU A 429 -25.62 -3.74 -16.01
C LEU A 429 -24.73 -2.49 -16.06
N LEU A 430 -25.27 -1.40 -16.61
CA LEU A 430 -24.62 -0.10 -16.62
C LEU A 430 -24.62 0.48 -15.21
N VAL A 431 -23.43 0.59 -14.61
CA VAL A 431 -23.26 1.16 -13.27
C VAL A 431 -23.45 2.67 -13.32
N GLY A 432 -22.75 3.31 -14.24
CA GLY A 432 -22.68 4.77 -14.35
C GLY A 432 -21.47 5.19 -15.16
N TYR A 433 -21.08 6.47 -15.04
CA TYR A 433 -19.95 7.02 -15.79
C TYR A 433 -19.16 8.08 -15.03
N TRP A 434 -17.89 8.22 -15.41
CA TRP A 434 -17.06 9.38 -15.08
C TRP A 434 -17.13 10.39 -16.23
N PRO A 435 -17.60 11.62 -15.98
CA PRO A 435 -17.58 12.69 -16.96
C PRO A 435 -16.17 13.00 -17.44
N VAL A 436 -16.04 13.22 -18.74
CA VAL A 436 -14.75 13.44 -19.40
C VAL A 436 -14.03 14.71 -18.91
N PHE A 437 -14.76 15.73 -18.46
CA PHE A 437 -14.19 17.01 -18.01
C PHE A 437 -13.37 16.88 -16.73
N LEU A 438 -13.52 15.78 -15.98
CA LEU A 438 -12.71 15.53 -14.79
C LEU A 438 -11.24 15.36 -15.15
N PHE A 439 -10.96 14.80 -16.33
CA PHE A 439 -9.65 14.30 -16.69
C PHE A 439 -8.87 15.27 -17.58
N SER A 440 -7.55 15.27 -17.40
CA SER A 440 -6.60 15.95 -18.30
C SER A 440 -6.17 15.01 -19.42
N HIS A 441 -5.60 13.85 -19.07
CA HIS A 441 -5.05 12.88 -20.01
C HIS A 441 -6.07 11.83 -20.45
N LEU A 442 -6.84 11.28 -19.49
CA LEU A 442 -7.93 10.33 -19.81
C LEU A 442 -9.10 11.02 -20.56
N ARG A 443 -9.04 12.34 -20.76
CA ARG A 443 -9.94 13.04 -21.68
C ARG A 443 -9.80 12.54 -23.13
N GLY A 444 -8.58 12.18 -23.52
CA GLY A 444 -8.29 11.59 -24.83
C GLY A 444 -8.47 10.08 -24.80
N HIS A 445 -7.50 9.38 -24.20
CA HIS A 445 -7.41 7.93 -24.13
C HIS A 445 -6.53 7.49 -22.94
N ALA A 446 -6.60 6.22 -22.58
CA ALA A 446 -5.63 5.58 -21.70
C ALA A 446 -4.38 5.19 -22.50
N SER A 447 -3.20 5.37 -21.89
CA SER A 447 -1.90 4.97 -22.45
C SER A 447 -1.42 3.60 -21.92
N MET A 448 -2.10 3.11 -20.88
CA MET A 448 -1.83 1.83 -20.24
C MET A 448 -3.10 1.29 -19.63
N VAL A 449 -3.27 -0.02 -19.73
CA VAL A 449 -4.30 -0.78 -19.04
C VAL A 449 -3.62 -1.83 -18.16
N GLN A 450 -4.02 -1.92 -16.90
CA GLN A 450 -3.54 -2.96 -15.97
C GLN A 450 -4.70 -3.79 -15.42
N PHE A 451 -4.40 -5.05 -15.11
CA PHE A 451 -5.30 -6.02 -14.51
C PHE A 451 -4.53 -6.75 -13.41
N GLY A 452 -5.14 -7.02 -12.26
CA GLY A 452 -4.50 -7.82 -11.21
C GLY A 452 -4.77 -7.33 -9.81
N GLY A 453 -3.88 -7.74 -8.91
CA GLY A 453 -4.00 -7.52 -7.48
C GLY A 453 -3.02 -6.49 -6.93
N GLU A 454 -3.46 -5.82 -5.87
CA GLU A 454 -2.65 -4.89 -5.07
C GLU A 454 -2.93 -5.16 -3.60
N VAL A 455 -1.89 -5.17 -2.77
CA VAL A 455 -2.00 -5.20 -1.32
C VAL A 455 -1.21 -4.06 -0.69
N VAL A 456 -1.57 -3.71 0.54
CA VAL A 456 -0.69 -2.92 1.42
C VAL A 456 -0.02 -3.86 2.40
N ASN A 457 1.31 -3.74 2.49
CA ASN A 457 2.17 -4.37 3.48
C ASN A 457 2.72 -3.28 4.41
N SER A 458 2.15 -3.18 5.60
CA SER A 458 2.48 -2.19 6.62
C SER A 458 3.81 -2.49 7.32
N ARG A 459 4.20 -3.77 7.35
CA ARG A 459 5.27 -4.34 8.18
C ARG A 459 5.18 -3.93 9.66
N SER A 460 3.98 -3.92 10.23
CA SER A 460 3.72 -3.49 11.62
C SER A 460 4.57 -4.21 12.67
N SER A 461 4.92 -5.47 12.45
CA SER A 461 5.80 -6.26 13.32
C SER A 461 7.27 -6.26 12.90
N GLY A 462 7.68 -5.38 11.98
CA GLY A 462 9.03 -5.35 11.38
C GLY A 462 9.29 -6.45 10.33
N ALA A 463 8.28 -7.27 10.00
CA ALA A 463 8.35 -8.35 9.01
C ALA A 463 7.22 -8.20 7.98
N HIS A 464 7.23 -8.95 6.88
CA HIS A 464 6.11 -8.93 5.93
C HIS A 464 4.81 -9.34 6.65
N THR A 465 3.68 -8.66 6.38
CA THR A 465 2.39 -9.06 6.96
C THR A 465 1.82 -10.30 6.29
N GLY A 466 0.94 -11.04 6.98
CA GLY A 466 0.27 -12.23 6.45
C GLY A 466 -0.95 -11.90 5.58
N THR A 467 -0.96 -10.71 4.98
CA THR A 467 -2.08 -10.19 4.17
C THR A 467 -2.10 -10.91 2.84
N GLN A 468 -3.24 -11.50 2.52
CA GLN A 468 -3.39 -12.35 1.35
C GLN A 468 -3.73 -11.51 0.11
N MET A 469 -3.21 -11.89 -1.05
CA MET A 469 -3.65 -11.36 -2.35
C MET A 469 -4.51 -12.40 -3.08
N GLY A 470 -5.60 -11.96 -3.70
CA GLY A 470 -6.51 -12.85 -4.43
C GLY A 470 -7.12 -13.90 -3.50
N SER A 471 -6.84 -15.18 -3.75
CA SER A 471 -7.29 -16.30 -2.91
C SER A 471 -6.39 -16.56 -1.70
N GLY A 472 -5.22 -15.91 -1.63
CA GLY A 472 -4.17 -16.23 -0.65
C GLY A 472 -3.26 -17.38 -1.07
N HIS A 473 -3.42 -17.92 -2.27
CA HIS A 473 -2.64 -19.01 -2.84
C HIS A 473 -1.85 -18.55 -4.07
N PHE A 474 -0.73 -19.21 -4.34
CA PHE A 474 0.12 -18.90 -5.49
C PHE A 474 -0.52 -19.35 -6.81
N ALA A 475 -0.14 -18.69 -7.89
CA ALA A 475 -0.68 -18.82 -9.23
C ALA A 475 -0.47 -20.22 -9.84
N ASP A 476 0.54 -20.96 -9.38
CA ASP A 476 0.84 -22.32 -9.80
C ASP A 476 -0.19 -23.36 -9.33
N GLU A 477 -0.97 -23.05 -8.29
CA GLU A 477 -2.06 -23.92 -7.82
C GLU A 477 -3.24 -23.99 -8.82
N GLY A 478 -3.42 -22.98 -9.66
CA GLY A 478 -4.38 -23.00 -10.77
C GLY A 478 -5.86 -22.87 -10.38
N PHE A 479 -6.75 -23.35 -11.26
CA PHE A 479 -8.20 -23.22 -11.10
C PHE A 479 -8.70 -23.83 -9.77
N GLU A 480 -9.76 -23.26 -9.21
CA GLU A 480 -10.35 -23.60 -7.89
C GLU A 480 -9.50 -23.27 -6.66
N LYS A 481 -8.25 -22.83 -6.84
CA LYS A 481 -7.30 -22.58 -5.75
C LYS A 481 -6.70 -21.19 -5.80
N ALA A 482 -6.13 -20.81 -6.94
CA ALA A 482 -5.58 -19.49 -7.20
C ALA A 482 -6.67 -18.54 -7.71
N ALA A 483 -6.55 -17.26 -7.37
CA ALA A 483 -7.41 -16.25 -7.97
C ALA A 483 -7.03 -16.04 -9.44
N TYR A 484 -8.01 -15.66 -10.26
CA TYR A 484 -7.80 -15.46 -11.69
C TYR A 484 -8.49 -14.23 -12.25
N PHE A 485 -7.97 -13.77 -13.39
CA PHE A 485 -8.72 -13.00 -14.36
C PHE A 485 -8.81 -13.80 -15.66
N ARG A 486 -9.93 -13.70 -16.36
CA ARG A 486 -10.13 -14.30 -17.70
C ARG A 486 -10.85 -13.34 -18.64
N ASN A 487 -10.87 -13.69 -19.92
CA ASN A 487 -11.51 -12.89 -20.97
C ASN A 487 -10.97 -11.45 -21.03
N LEU A 488 -9.65 -11.29 -20.88
CA LEU A 488 -9.01 -9.98 -20.93
C LEU A 488 -9.09 -9.39 -22.35
N GLN A 489 -9.64 -8.18 -22.45
CA GLN A 489 -9.80 -7.45 -23.71
C GLN A 489 -9.58 -5.93 -23.48
N VAL A 490 -9.28 -5.22 -24.56
CA VAL A 490 -9.23 -3.74 -24.63
C VAL A 490 -10.23 -3.23 -25.65
N VAL A 491 -10.59 -1.95 -25.54
CA VAL A 491 -11.41 -1.26 -26.53
C VAL A 491 -10.52 -0.33 -27.35
N ASP A 492 -10.65 -0.39 -28.67
CA ASP A 492 -9.94 0.48 -29.61
C ASP A 492 -10.70 1.78 -29.91
N TRP A 493 -10.11 2.62 -30.77
CA TRP A 493 -10.67 3.92 -31.15
C TRP A 493 -11.98 3.80 -31.97
N ASP A 494 -12.19 2.68 -32.65
CA ASP A 494 -13.39 2.34 -33.43
C ASP A 494 -14.49 1.70 -32.56
N ASN A 495 -14.32 1.68 -31.24
CA ASN A 495 -15.26 1.09 -30.28
C ASN A 495 -15.45 -0.43 -30.48
N ASN A 496 -14.38 -1.16 -30.81
CA ASN A 496 -14.36 -2.62 -30.91
C ASN A 496 -13.64 -3.25 -29.71
N LEU A 497 -14.15 -4.40 -29.25
CA LEU A 497 -13.45 -5.23 -28.27
C LEU A 497 -12.38 -6.09 -28.94
N LEU A 498 -11.13 -5.85 -28.57
CA LEU A 498 -9.95 -6.55 -29.10
C LEU A 498 -9.28 -7.42 -28.03
N PRO A 499 -8.71 -8.57 -28.41
CA PRO A 499 -7.84 -9.31 -27.51
C PRO A 499 -6.59 -8.49 -27.17
N LEU A 500 -6.01 -8.74 -25.99
CA LEU A 500 -4.74 -8.11 -25.62
C LEU A 500 -3.59 -8.62 -26.49
N ASN A 501 -2.81 -7.69 -27.05
CA ASN A 501 -1.50 -7.91 -27.67
C ASN A 501 -0.42 -7.28 -26.78
N ASN A 502 0.84 -7.73 -26.90
CA ASN A 502 1.98 -7.18 -26.13
C ASN A 502 1.76 -7.19 -24.60
N LEU A 503 1.32 -8.33 -24.09
CA LEU A 503 1.05 -8.52 -22.67
C LEU A 503 2.35 -8.55 -21.84
N HIS A 504 2.41 -7.74 -20.78
CA HIS A 504 3.51 -7.73 -19.83
C HIS A 504 3.04 -8.25 -18.47
N VAL A 505 3.91 -9.00 -17.78
CA VAL A 505 3.65 -9.57 -16.46
C VAL A 505 4.60 -8.95 -15.45
N LEU A 506 4.10 -8.54 -14.30
CA LEU A 506 4.88 -7.97 -13.21
C LEU A 506 4.38 -8.52 -11.86
N ALA A 507 5.31 -9.00 -11.04
CA ALA A 507 5.08 -9.18 -9.61
C ALA A 507 6.22 -8.48 -8.86
N ASP A 508 5.87 -7.58 -7.96
CA ASP A 508 6.85 -6.79 -7.19
C ASP A 508 7.68 -7.68 -6.27
N HIS A 509 7.02 -8.62 -5.58
CA HIS A 509 7.64 -9.60 -4.70
C HIS A 509 7.12 -11.01 -5.01
N PRO A 510 7.65 -11.69 -6.05
CA PRO A 510 7.19 -13.01 -6.51
C PRO A 510 7.18 -14.09 -5.42
N ALA A 511 8.02 -13.97 -4.39
CA ALA A 511 8.05 -14.92 -3.28
C ALA A 511 6.90 -14.73 -2.27
N CYS A 512 6.25 -13.56 -2.28
CA CYS A 512 5.11 -13.20 -1.43
C CYS A 512 3.80 -13.36 -2.21
N TYR A 513 3.80 -12.87 -3.47
CA TYR A 513 2.69 -12.90 -4.41
C TYR A 513 3.22 -13.11 -5.81
N ASP A 514 2.72 -14.12 -6.52
CA ASP A 514 3.14 -14.41 -7.89
C ASP A 514 1.97 -14.32 -8.88
N ILE A 515 2.31 -14.49 -10.15
CA ILE A 515 1.37 -14.37 -11.25
C ILE A 515 1.85 -15.23 -12.43
N ARG A 516 0.89 -15.88 -13.10
CA ARG A 516 1.15 -16.75 -14.25
C ARG A 516 0.08 -16.58 -15.31
N GLN A 517 0.50 -16.09 -16.48
CA GLN A 517 -0.38 -15.90 -17.63
C GLN A 517 -0.63 -17.21 -18.40
N GLY A 518 -1.77 -17.26 -19.09
CA GLY A 518 -2.14 -18.33 -20.02
C GLY A 518 -3.08 -17.83 -21.12
N LYS A 519 -3.29 -18.66 -22.13
CA LYS A 519 -4.24 -18.39 -23.22
C LYS A 519 -4.87 -19.69 -23.70
N ASN A 520 -6.19 -19.74 -23.80
CA ASN A 520 -6.92 -20.84 -24.42
C ASN A 520 -8.26 -20.35 -25.01
N ASN A 521 -8.98 -21.22 -25.71
CA ASN A 521 -10.21 -20.84 -26.41
C ASN A 521 -11.42 -20.63 -25.49
N VAL A 522 -11.36 -21.11 -24.23
CA VAL A 522 -12.48 -21.05 -23.27
C VAL A 522 -12.39 -19.80 -22.41
N TRP A 523 -11.17 -19.46 -21.96
CA TRP A 523 -10.89 -18.36 -21.03
C TRP A 523 -10.27 -17.13 -21.75
N GLY A 524 -10.05 -17.23 -23.06
CA GLY A 524 -9.32 -16.23 -23.82
C GLY A 524 -7.90 -16.05 -23.29
N THR A 525 -7.43 -14.82 -23.25
CA THR A 525 -6.24 -14.44 -22.47
C THR A 525 -6.64 -14.37 -21.00
N TYR A 526 -5.88 -15.03 -20.13
CA TYR A 526 -6.17 -15.13 -18.69
C TYR A 526 -4.86 -15.16 -17.88
N PHE A 527 -4.97 -15.01 -16.56
CA PHE A 527 -3.85 -15.26 -15.65
C PHE A 527 -4.36 -15.72 -14.28
N TYR A 528 -3.54 -16.51 -13.59
CA TYR A 528 -3.67 -16.76 -12.16
C TYR A 528 -2.74 -15.83 -11.40
N TYR A 529 -3.14 -15.39 -10.21
CA TYR A 529 -2.34 -14.53 -9.34
C TYR A 529 -2.73 -14.75 -7.88
N GLY A 530 -1.84 -14.38 -6.98
CA GLY A 530 -2.12 -14.34 -5.55
C GLY A 530 -0.92 -14.76 -4.72
N GLY A 531 -1.18 -14.93 -3.43
CA GLY A 531 -0.18 -15.45 -2.50
C GLY A 531 -0.54 -15.14 -1.06
N PRO A 532 0.09 -15.84 -0.11
CA PRO A 532 -0.25 -15.74 1.31
C PRO A 532 0.33 -14.49 1.98
N GLY A 533 1.15 -13.70 1.29
CA GLY A 533 2.02 -12.70 1.90
C GLY A 533 3.14 -13.39 2.66
N ARG A 534 3.21 -13.18 3.98
CA ARG A 534 4.25 -13.75 4.83
C ARG A 534 4.33 -15.29 4.74
N ASN A 535 5.50 -15.80 4.39
CA ASN A 535 5.80 -17.24 4.31
C ASN A 535 7.32 -17.49 4.41
N PRO A 536 7.83 -18.74 4.46
CA PRO A 536 9.27 -19.00 4.59
C PRO A 536 10.17 -18.38 3.49
N ARG A 537 9.63 -18.13 2.29
CA ARG A 537 10.33 -17.44 1.19
C ARG A 537 10.08 -15.92 1.18
N CYS A 538 9.17 -15.44 2.01
CA CYS A 538 8.80 -14.03 2.20
C CYS A 538 8.62 -13.73 3.72
N PRO A 539 9.73 -13.56 4.47
CA PRO A 539 9.70 -13.57 5.93
C PRO A 539 9.10 -12.35 6.63
#